data_AF-A0A2N8L2Z5-F1
#
_entry.id   AF-A0A2N8L2Z5-F1
#
_cell.length_a   1.000
_cell.length_b   1.000
_cell.length_c   1.000
_cell.angle_alpha   90.00
_cell.angle_beta   90.00
_cell.angle_gamma   90.00
#
_symmetry.space_group_name_H-M   'P 1'
#
loop_
_entity.id
_entity.type
_entity.pdbx_description
1 polymer ?
#
loop_
_entity_poly.entity_id
_entity_poly.type
_entity_poly.pdbx_seq_one_letter_code
_entity_poly.pdbx_strand_id
1 'polypeptide(L)'
;MPVWSRQLTIIQSSVQSATSELLSSFSSMLELQDQWASQLQALSAQNDHNAHTRQHLDQLSLISAQTRIEYDKVLERLQFGDRVSQMVDVLRQDTERFARQLPHMAQAAPADANAWLAALEARYTTDEQRFIHHDQAHTPQPSKVDFF
;
A
#
# COMPACT_ATOMS: atom_id res chain seq x y z
N MET A 1 -8.83 24.47 -3.63
CA MET A 1 -8.62 23.41 -4.65
C MET A 1 -9.86 22.53 -4.68
N PRO A 2 -10.44 22.19 -5.84
CA PRO A 2 -11.62 21.33 -5.91
C PRO A 2 -11.31 19.94 -5.34
N VAL A 3 -12.26 19.30 -4.65
CA VAL A 3 -12.06 18.02 -3.93
C VAL A 3 -11.53 16.91 -4.85
N TRP A 4 -11.92 16.91 -6.13
CA TRP A 4 -11.43 15.96 -7.12
C TRP A 4 -9.93 16.11 -7.43
N SER A 5 -9.39 17.33 -7.43
CA SER A 5 -7.94 17.49 -7.62
C SER A 5 -7.18 16.92 -6.43
N ARG A 6 -7.71 17.07 -5.20
CA ARG A 6 -7.14 16.48 -3.99
C ARG A 6 -7.18 14.95 -4.06
N GLN A 7 -8.31 14.35 -4.46
CA GLN A 7 -8.44 12.89 -4.61
C GLN A 7 -7.53 12.31 -5.71
N LEU A 8 -7.37 12.99 -6.84
CA LEU A 8 -6.42 12.57 -7.88
C LEU A 8 -4.97 12.60 -7.39
N THR A 9 -4.60 13.64 -6.63
CA THR A 9 -3.27 13.70 -5.99
C THR A 9 -3.07 12.54 -5.02
N ILE A 10 -4.10 12.13 -4.27
CA ILE A 10 -4.03 10.97 -3.35
C ILE A 10 -3.77 9.67 -4.12
N ILE A 11 -4.51 9.45 -5.20
CA ILE A 11 -4.33 8.25 -6.05
C ILE A 11 -2.90 8.23 -6.60
N GLN A 12 -2.41 9.36 -7.11
CA GLN A 12 -1.05 9.48 -7.61
C GLN A 12 0.00 9.20 -6.53
N SER A 13 -0.14 9.81 -5.35
CA SER A 13 0.81 9.62 -4.25
C SER A 13 0.79 8.18 -3.72
N SER A 14 -0.39 7.55 -3.66
CA SER A 14 -0.54 6.15 -3.24
C SER A 14 0.18 5.22 -4.21
N VAL A 15 0.00 5.41 -5.52
CA VAL A 15 0.72 4.65 -6.56
C VAL A 15 2.24 4.89 -6.48
N GLN A 16 2.68 6.12 -6.28
CA GLN A 16 4.11 6.43 -6.18
C GLN A 16 4.75 5.83 -4.93
N SER A 17 4.06 5.85 -3.79
CA SER A 17 4.55 5.20 -2.56
C SER A 17 4.62 3.69 -2.75
N ALA A 18 3.55 3.08 -3.23
CA ALA A 18 3.47 1.64 -3.43
C ALA A 18 4.53 1.11 -4.41
N THR A 19 4.80 1.83 -5.50
CA THR A 19 5.85 1.43 -6.45
C THR A 19 7.24 1.53 -5.85
N SER A 20 7.52 2.60 -5.08
CA SER A 20 8.80 2.77 -4.38
C SER A 20 9.02 1.68 -3.33
N GLU A 21 7.96 1.35 -2.61
CA GLU A 21 7.92 0.31 -1.59
C GLU A 21 8.07 -1.11 -2.17
N LEU A 22 7.42 -1.39 -3.30
CA LEU A 22 7.58 -2.64 -4.04
C LEU A 22 9.01 -2.77 -4.56
N LEU A 23 9.57 -1.72 -5.14
CA LEU A 23 10.96 -1.72 -5.61
C LEU A 23 11.92 -2.01 -4.46
N SER A 24 11.74 -1.36 -3.31
CA SER A 24 12.52 -1.63 -2.11
C SER A 24 12.41 -3.08 -1.66
N SER A 25 11.21 -3.66 -1.69
CA SER A 25 10.98 -5.05 -1.28
C SER A 25 11.61 -6.04 -2.25
N PHE A 26 11.55 -5.76 -3.56
CA PHE A 26 12.25 -6.57 -4.56
C PHE A 26 13.77 -6.47 -4.41
N SER A 27 14.32 -5.29 -4.10
CA SER A 27 15.74 -5.15 -3.80
C SER A 27 16.14 -5.98 -2.59
N SER A 28 15.36 -5.96 -1.50
CA SER A 28 15.60 -6.81 -0.33
C SER A 28 15.49 -8.31 -0.66
N MET A 29 14.55 -8.70 -1.53
CA MET A 29 14.41 -10.08 -1.97
C MET A 29 15.61 -10.56 -2.81
N LEU A 30 16.11 -9.70 -3.71
CA LEU A 30 17.31 -9.98 -4.49
C LEU A 30 18.55 -10.12 -3.60
N GLU A 31 18.67 -9.28 -2.57
CA GLU A 31 19.74 -9.37 -1.58
C GLU A 31 19.65 -10.68 -0.78
N LEU A 32 18.46 -11.07 -0.32
CA LEU A 32 18.26 -12.36 0.34
C LEU A 32 18.59 -13.54 -0.58
N GLN A 33 18.25 -13.46 -1.86
CA GLN A 33 18.59 -14.49 -2.84
C GLN A 33 20.11 -14.64 -3.01
N ASP A 34 20.84 -13.52 -3.06
CA ASP A 34 22.30 -13.52 -3.14
C ASP A 34 22.96 -14.09 -1.87
N GLN A 35 22.43 -13.72 -0.70
CA GLN A 35 22.84 -14.29 0.58
C GLN A 35 22.61 -15.80 0.63
N TRP A 36 21.46 -16.29 0.16
CA TRP A 36 21.20 -17.73 0.04
C TRP A 36 22.21 -18.43 -0.89
N ALA A 37 22.49 -17.85 -2.05
CA ALA A 37 23.40 -18.44 -3.03
C ALA A 37 24.84 -18.54 -2.50
N SER A 38 25.33 -17.50 -1.84
CA SER A 38 26.66 -17.48 -1.23
C SER A 38 26.77 -18.46 -0.05
N GLN A 39 25.72 -18.61 0.77
CA GLN A 39 25.67 -19.57 1.87
C GLN A 39 25.74 -21.02 1.36
N LEU A 40 25.03 -21.34 0.27
CA LEU A 40 25.08 -22.67 -0.36
C LEU A 40 26.46 -22.97 -0.98
N GLN A 41 27.11 -21.97 -1.58
CA GLN A 41 28.48 -22.12 -2.06
C GLN A 41 29.46 -22.38 -0.91
N ALA A 42 29.34 -21.64 0.19
CA ALA A 42 30.16 -21.85 1.39
C ALA A 42 29.98 -23.27 1.97
N LEU A 43 28.75 -23.77 1.99
CA LEU A 43 28.44 -25.15 2.37
C LEU A 43 29.11 -26.19 1.46
N SER A 44 29.10 -25.97 0.14
CA SER A 44 29.72 -26.89 -0.81
C SER A 44 31.26 -26.88 -0.76
N ALA A 45 31.86 -25.77 -0.32
CA ALA A 45 33.31 -25.59 -0.24
C ALA A 45 33.91 -26.14 1.08
N GLN A 46 33.13 -26.24 2.15
CA GLN A 46 33.59 -26.74 3.46
C GLN A 46 33.24 -28.22 3.65
N ASN A 47 34.16 -29.11 3.25
CA ASN A 47 34.04 -30.56 3.43
C ASN A 47 34.58 -31.07 4.79
N ASP A 48 34.78 -30.19 5.78
CA ASP A 48 35.39 -30.54 7.07
C ASP A 48 34.59 -30.03 8.30
N HIS A 49 34.31 -30.98 9.21
CA HIS A 49 33.81 -30.87 10.60
C HIS A 49 32.35 -30.43 10.88
N ASN A 50 31.59 -31.36 11.48
CA ASN A 50 30.18 -31.30 11.92
C ASN A 50 29.71 -30.06 12.70
N ALA A 51 30.61 -29.26 13.28
CA ALA A 51 30.25 -28.05 14.00
C ALA A 51 29.83 -26.90 13.07
N HIS A 52 30.47 -26.76 11.91
CA HIS A 52 30.09 -25.74 10.92
C HIS A 52 28.76 -26.07 10.25
N THR A 53 28.45 -27.34 10.03
CA THR A 53 27.18 -27.77 9.41
C THR A 53 25.95 -27.33 10.21
N ARG A 54 26.00 -27.37 11.55
CA ARG A 54 24.90 -26.88 12.40
C ARG A 54 24.72 -25.37 12.29
N GLN A 55 25.82 -24.62 12.36
CA GLN A 55 25.78 -23.16 12.20
C GLN A 55 25.20 -22.75 10.84
N HIS A 56 25.60 -23.44 9.77
CA HIS A 56 25.05 -23.19 8.43
C HIS A 56 23.57 -23.57 8.33
N LEU A 57 23.13 -24.65 8.97
CA LEU A 57 21.72 -25.04 8.99
C LEU A 57 20.85 -24.00 9.73
N ASP A 58 21.35 -23.50 10.87
CA ASP A 58 20.71 -22.41 11.60
C ASP A 58 20.62 -21.14 10.75
N GLN A 59 21.70 -20.80 10.03
CA GLN A 59 21.71 -19.66 9.10
C GLN A 59 20.72 -19.84 7.94
N LEU A 60 20.66 -21.00 7.29
CA LEU A 60 19.66 -21.27 6.24
C LEU A 60 18.23 -21.16 6.78
N SER A 61 17.99 -21.64 8.00
CA SER A 61 16.66 -21.51 8.63
C SER A 61 16.29 -20.05 8.85
N LEU A 62 17.24 -19.21 9.31
CA LEU A 62 17.05 -17.78 9.52
C LEU A 62 16.73 -17.07 8.21
N ILE A 63 17.53 -17.30 7.16
CA ILE A 63 17.29 -16.64 5.87
C ILE A 63 15.95 -17.14 5.28
N SER A 64 15.57 -18.42 5.48
CA SER A 64 14.25 -18.92 5.05
C SER A 64 13.09 -18.17 5.72
N ALA A 65 13.23 -17.86 7.00
CA ALA A 65 12.22 -17.11 7.75
C ALA A 65 12.16 -15.65 7.28
N GLN A 66 13.31 -15.03 7.04
CA GLN A 66 13.40 -13.67 6.48
C GLN A 66 12.78 -13.59 5.08
N THR A 67 13.07 -14.56 4.21
CA THR A 67 12.47 -14.66 2.87
C THR A 67 10.95 -14.73 2.95
N ARG A 68 10.38 -15.51 3.87
CA ARG A 68 8.92 -15.57 4.07
C ARG A 68 8.35 -14.22 4.47
N ILE A 69 8.98 -13.54 5.43
CA ILE A 69 8.57 -12.20 5.88
C ILE A 69 8.58 -11.20 4.70
N GLU A 70 9.61 -11.24 3.86
CA GLU A 70 9.67 -10.34 2.69
C GLU A 70 8.60 -10.68 1.63
N TYR A 71 8.29 -11.97 1.42
CA TYR A 71 7.17 -12.35 0.55
C TYR A 71 5.83 -11.85 1.09
N ASP A 72 5.58 -11.99 2.39
CA ASP A 72 4.35 -11.52 3.02
C ASP A 72 4.21 -9.99 2.87
N LYS A 73 5.30 -9.24 3.05
CA LYS A 73 5.34 -7.79 2.80
C LYS A 73 5.03 -7.44 1.34
N VAL A 74 5.57 -8.18 0.38
CA VAL A 74 5.27 -7.95 -1.05
C VAL A 74 3.78 -8.19 -1.32
N LEU A 75 3.21 -9.28 -0.79
CA LEU A 75 1.80 -9.60 -0.97
C LEU A 75 0.88 -8.55 -0.35
N GLU A 76 1.22 -8.04 0.85
CA GLU A 76 0.52 -6.92 1.48
C GLU A 76 0.59 -5.67 0.60
N ARG A 77 1.80 -5.32 0.12
CA ARG A 77 1.99 -4.14 -0.73
C ARG A 77 1.21 -4.23 -2.04
N LEU A 78 1.08 -5.40 -2.66
CA LEU A 78 0.32 -5.60 -3.90
C LEU A 78 -1.17 -5.24 -3.77
N GLN A 79 -1.71 -5.18 -2.55
CA GLN A 79 -3.09 -4.75 -2.29
C GLN A 79 -3.34 -3.28 -2.63
N PHE A 80 -2.27 -2.49 -2.85
CA PHE A 80 -2.41 -1.10 -3.33
C PHE A 80 -3.24 -1.01 -4.61
N GLY A 81 -3.21 -2.03 -5.48
CA GLY A 81 -4.00 -2.05 -6.71
C GLY A 81 -5.51 -2.08 -6.44
N ASP A 82 -5.95 -2.92 -5.50
CA ASP A 82 -7.35 -2.97 -5.07
C ASP A 82 -7.75 -1.64 -4.41
N ARG A 83 -6.89 -1.13 -3.53
CA ARG A 83 -7.07 0.17 -2.86
C ARG A 83 -7.25 1.32 -3.85
N VAL A 84 -6.41 1.39 -4.88
CA VAL A 84 -6.50 2.40 -5.96
C VAL A 84 -7.79 2.23 -6.75
N SER A 85 -8.18 0.98 -7.07
CA SER A 85 -9.44 0.69 -7.74
C SER A 85 -10.63 1.22 -6.94
N GLN A 86 -10.66 0.98 -5.62
CA GLN A 86 -11.71 1.52 -4.74
C GLN A 86 -11.75 3.05 -4.75
N MET A 87 -10.59 3.73 -4.66
CA MET A 87 -10.53 5.19 -4.70
C MET A 87 -11.04 5.77 -6.03
N VAL A 88 -10.67 5.15 -7.15
CA VAL A 88 -11.12 5.54 -8.49
C VAL A 88 -12.63 5.32 -8.65
N ASP A 89 -13.18 4.23 -8.12
CA ASP A 89 -14.62 3.97 -8.16
C ASP A 89 -15.43 5.00 -7.37
N VAL A 90 -14.94 5.41 -6.20
CA VAL A 90 -15.56 6.49 -5.41
C VAL A 90 -15.60 7.78 -6.23
N LEU A 91 -14.47 8.15 -6.87
CA LEU A 91 -14.37 9.35 -7.71
C LEU A 91 -15.28 9.30 -8.94
N ARG A 92 -15.34 8.16 -9.63
CA ARG A 92 -16.22 7.95 -10.79
C ARG A 92 -17.68 8.13 -10.40
N GLN A 93 -18.12 7.42 -9.36
CA GLN A 93 -19.50 7.50 -8.88
C GLN A 93 -19.85 8.90 -8.35
N ASP A 94 -18.90 9.64 -7.77
CA ASP A 94 -19.11 11.03 -7.38
C ASP A 94 -19.26 11.97 -8.59
N THR A 95 -18.48 11.76 -9.65
CA THR A 95 -18.60 12.50 -10.90
C THR A 95 -19.94 12.23 -11.60
N GLU A 96 -20.42 10.98 -11.57
CA GLU A 96 -21.76 10.62 -12.07
C GLU A 96 -22.88 11.24 -11.23
N ARG A 97 -22.70 11.33 -9.91
CA ARG A 97 -23.63 12.07 -9.03
C ARG A 97 -23.62 13.55 -9.37
N PHE A 98 -22.45 14.11 -9.68
CA PHE A 98 -22.32 15.51 -10.08
C PHE A 98 -23.07 15.82 -11.36
N ALA A 99 -22.83 15.02 -12.41
CA ALA A 99 -23.49 15.19 -13.70
C ALA A 99 -25.02 15.12 -13.58
N ARG A 100 -25.55 14.25 -12.71
CA ARG A 100 -27.00 14.15 -12.45
C ARG A 100 -27.59 15.36 -11.71
N GLN A 101 -26.81 16.01 -10.84
CA GLN A 101 -27.28 17.18 -10.09
C GLN A 101 -27.04 18.51 -10.80
N LEU A 102 -26.18 18.54 -11.83
CA LEU A 102 -25.88 19.73 -12.61
C LEU A 102 -27.13 20.49 -13.12
N PRO A 103 -28.20 19.83 -13.62
CA PRO A 103 -29.42 20.53 -14.05
C PRO A 103 -30.17 21.25 -12.92
N HIS A 104 -29.99 20.83 -11.67
CA HIS A 104 -30.67 21.38 -10.50
C HIS A 104 -29.79 22.36 -9.71
N MET A 105 -28.52 22.52 -10.11
CA MET A 105 -27.52 23.28 -9.37
C MET A 105 -27.80 24.79 -9.34
N ALA A 106 -28.56 25.31 -10.30
CA ALA A 106 -28.98 26.73 -10.32
C ALA A 106 -29.86 27.13 -9.13
N GLN A 107 -30.47 26.15 -8.45
CA GLN A 107 -31.30 26.35 -7.25
C GLN A 107 -30.60 25.84 -5.97
N ALA A 108 -29.38 25.31 -6.09
CA ALA A 108 -28.67 24.73 -4.97
C ALA A 108 -28.20 25.82 -3.99
N ALA A 109 -28.51 25.62 -2.71
CA ALA A 109 -28.02 26.44 -1.63
C ALA A 109 -26.62 25.95 -1.18
N PRO A 110 -25.85 26.79 -0.47
CA PRO A 110 -24.59 26.38 0.15
C PRO A 110 -24.74 25.15 1.08
N ALA A 111 -25.92 24.95 1.68
CA ALA A 111 -26.22 23.78 2.49
C ALA A 111 -26.22 22.47 1.67
N ASP A 112 -26.63 22.52 0.40
CA ASP A 112 -26.62 21.36 -0.49
C ASP A 112 -25.19 20.95 -0.86
N ALA A 113 -24.28 21.93 -0.99
CA ALA A 113 -22.86 21.67 -1.17
C ALA A 113 -22.24 20.99 0.06
N ASN A 114 -22.63 21.40 1.27
CA ASN A 114 -22.16 20.75 2.50
C ASN A 114 -22.71 19.32 2.65
N ALA A 115 -24.00 19.12 2.37
CA ALA A 115 -24.62 17.80 2.38
C ALA A 115 -23.97 16.86 1.34
N TRP A 116 -23.58 17.40 0.19
CA TRP A 116 -22.82 16.67 -0.82
C TRP A 116 -21.47 16.22 -0.30
N LEU A 117 -20.69 17.13 0.28
CA LEU A 117 -19.36 16.81 0.80
C LEU A 117 -19.43 15.74 1.90
N ALA A 118 -20.42 15.84 2.81
CA ALA A 118 -20.66 14.81 3.81
C ALA A 118 -21.01 13.44 3.20
N ALA A 119 -21.84 13.41 2.15
CA ALA A 119 -22.18 12.18 1.44
C ALA A 119 -21.01 11.61 0.63
N LEU A 120 -20.05 12.45 0.23
CA LEU A 120 -18.80 12.01 -0.39
C LEU A 120 -17.85 11.40 0.66
N GLU A 121 -17.71 12.04 1.81
CA GLU A 121 -16.89 11.56 2.93
C GLU A 121 -17.38 10.20 3.46
N ALA A 122 -18.70 10.02 3.58
CA ALA A 122 -19.30 8.76 4.02
C ALA A 122 -18.98 7.56 3.11
N ARG A 123 -18.46 7.81 1.90
CA ARG A 123 -18.10 6.78 0.90
C ARG A 123 -16.60 6.50 0.87
N TYR A 124 -15.82 7.11 1.75
CA TYR A 124 -14.40 6.81 1.90
C TYR A 124 -14.20 5.44 2.55
N THR A 125 -13.59 4.54 1.80
CA THR A 125 -13.27 3.19 2.25
C THR A 125 -11.84 3.07 2.74
N THR A 126 -10.96 4.00 2.36
CA THR A 126 -9.51 3.93 2.57
C THR A 126 -9.01 4.95 3.58
N ASP A 127 -7.91 4.63 4.26
CA ASP A 127 -7.35 5.51 5.29
C ASP A 127 -6.75 6.79 4.70
N GLU A 128 -6.17 6.80 3.49
CA GLU A 128 -5.65 8.04 2.88
C GLU A 128 -6.77 9.03 2.59
N GLN A 129 -7.94 8.53 2.17
CA GLN A 129 -9.11 9.38 1.94
C GLN A 129 -9.57 10.03 3.25
N ARG A 130 -9.60 9.27 4.36
CA ARG A 130 -9.98 9.77 5.69
C ARG A 130 -8.93 10.73 6.28
N PHE A 131 -7.66 10.37 6.23
CA PHE A 131 -6.56 11.18 6.80
C PHE A 131 -6.43 12.55 6.13
N ILE A 132 -6.55 12.62 4.80
CA ILE A 132 -6.40 13.87 4.06
C ILE A 132 -7.68 14.71 4.07
N HIS A 133 -8.84 14.10 4.33
CA HIS A 133 -10.06 14.86 4.60
C HIS A 133 -9.99 15.61 5.95
N HIS A 134 -9.34 15.02 6.96
CA HIS A 134 -9.17 15.63 8.28
C HIS A 134 -7.91 16.50 8.45
N ASP A 135 -7.17 16.78 7.36
CA ASP A 135 -6.01 17.70 7.32
C ASP A 135 -4.96 17.46 8.42
N GLN A 136 -4.76 16.20 8.84
CA GLN A 136 -3.65 15.85 9.71
C GLN A 136 -2.41 15.60 8.84
N ALA A 137 -1.43 16.50 8.99
CA ALA A 137 -0.14 16.43 8.33
C ALA A 137 0.47 15.02 8.38
N HIS A 138 0.95 14.56 7.23
CA HIS A 138 1.52 13.23 7.02
C HIS A 138 2.49 12.81 8.14
N THR A 139 2.11 11.78 8.88
CA THR A 139 3.07 10.78 9.35
C THR A 139 2.58 9.44 8.79
N PRO A 140 3.26 8.85 7.79
CA PRO A 140 2.87 7.56 7.25
C PRO A 140 3.06 6.51 8.35
N GLN A 141 1.96 6.08 8.95
CA GLN A 141 1.95 4.97 9.89
C GLN A 141 1.58 3.71 9.10
N PRO A 142 2.36 2.62 9.17
CA PRO A 142 2.01 1.38 8.47
C PRO A 142 0.65 0.89 8.96
N SER A 143 -0.30 0.76 8.02
CA SER A 143 -1.70 0.46 8.31
C SER A 143 -1.83 -0.94 8.87
N LYS A 144 -2.14 -1.02 10.16
CA LYS A 144 -2.59 -2.23 10.82
C LYS A 144 -4.01 -2.53 10.32
N VAL A 145 -4.14 -3.48 9.41
CA VAL A 145 -5.44 -4.00 8.99
C VAL A 145 -5.95 -4.93 10.09
N ASP A 146 -6.94 -4.47 10.86
CA ASP A 146 -7.69 -5.33 11.78
C ASP A 146 -8.65 -6.21 10.94
N PHE A 147 -8.42 -7.53 10.96
CA PHE A 147 -9.31 -8.51 10.36
C PHE A 147 -10.54 -8.70 11.27
N PHE A 148 -11.74 -8.64 10.69
CA PHE A 148 -12.98 -9.17 11.26
C PHE A 148 -13.17 -10.63 10.85
#